data_AF-A0A1Y3B2L1-F1
#
_entry.id   AF-A0A1Y3B2L1-F1
#
_cell.length_a   1.000
_cell.length_b   1.000
_cell.length_c   1.000
_cell.angle_alpha   90.00
_cell.angle_beta   90.00
_cell.angle_gamma   90.00
#
_symmetry.space_group_name_H-M   'P 1'
#
loop_
_entity.id
_entity.type
_entity.pdbx_description
1 polymer ?
#
loop_
_entity_poly.entity_id
_entity_poly.type
_entity_poly.pdbx_seq_one_letter_code
_entity_poly.pdbx_strand_id
1 'polypeptide(L)'
;MHQLTCNGVLEGIRICRKGFPNRMIFFRAGVLGRLEEMRDDRLGKIMTWLQAWVRWYFVKKNFKKLQDQRIALLVIQRNLRKFLTLRNWLWWKLYSKVKPLLNVARVEDELKALEEKLKKETEAREKEEKLRKELEVQNVKLLQDKNDLYLQLEAERSSSGDVEERLMKAISQKNDLESQLSEIQDRLSHEEDAHASLSSQKKKLENEIQNQKKEAEDLELALQKAEQDKQSKDHQIRNLNDEIAHQDELINKLNKEKKNLQEMGQKTAEDLQATEDKVNHLNKVKAKLEQTLDELEDSLEREKKVRADIEKNKRKIEGDLKLAQEAVADLEKNKKELETNLQRKEKELQSLASKLEDEQALVAKLQKQIKELQSRIEELEEELESERQARAKAEKQRADLSREIEELSERLEEAGGATSSQIELNKRREAEMSKLRRDLEESNLNHEQAMSALRKKHNDVVAELSEQVDQLTKAKQRYVLYN
;
A
#
# COMPACT_ATOMS: atom_id res chain seq x y z
N MET A 1 -4.22 11.11 50.51
CA MET A 1 -5.44 11.82 50.05
C MET A 1 -5.52 11.94 48.53
N HIS A 2 -4.46 12.40 47.84
CA HIS A 2 -4.52 12.65 46.39
C HIS A 2 -4.84 11.41 45.51
N GLN A 3 -4.38 10.23 45.91
CA GLN A 3 -4.67 8.97 45.22
C GLN A 3 -6.17 8.58 45.21
N LEU A 4 -6.93 8.96 46.25
CA LEU A 4 -8.35 8.62 46.36
C LEU A 4 -9.23 9.45 45.41
N THR A 5 -8.81 10.69 45.14
CA THR A 5 -9.47 11.59 44.19
C THR A 5 -9.12 11.26 42.74
N CYS A 6 -7.86 10.93 42.42
CA CYS A 6 -7.47 10.60 41.05
C CYS A 6 -8.05 9.26 40.56
N ASN A 7 -8.24 8.29 41.46
CA ASN A 7 -8.81 6.98 41.12
C ASN A 7 -10.35 6.95 41.16
N GLY A 8 -11.03 8.08 41.38
CA GLY A 8 -12.50 8.16 41.37
C GLY A 8 -13.20 7.34 42.45
N VAL A 9 -12.49 6.91 43.49
CA VAL A 9 -12.97 5.95 44.50
C VAL A 9 -14.18 6.49 45.25
N LEU A 10 -14.18 7.79 45.60
CA LEU A 10 -15.29 8.44 46.27
C LEU A 10 -16.55 8.55 45.38
N GLU A 11 -16.36 8.70 44.07
CA GLU A 11 -17.44 8.78 43.09
C GLU A 11 -18.04 7.40 42.82
N GLY A 12 -17.20 6.35 42.75
CA GLY A 12 -17.63 4.95 42.67
C GLY A 12 -18.44 4.51 43.90
N ILE A 13 -18.00 4.89 45.11
CA ILE A 13 -18.75 4.64 46.35
C ILE A 13 -20.07 5.43 46.38
N ARG A 14 -20.09 6.66 45.84
CA ARG A 14 -21.30 7.49 45.75
C ARG A 14 -22.35 6.86 44.84
N ILE A 15 -21.96 6.33 43.68
CA ILE A 15 -22.84 5.58 42.78
C ILE A 15 -23.32 4.29 43.43
N CYS A 16 -22.44 3.57 44.14
CA CYS A 16 -22.83 2.36 44.86
C CYS A 16 -23.79 2.62 46.03
N ARG A 17 -23.75 3.82 46.63
CA ARG A 17 -24.58 4.19 47.77
C ARG A 17 -25.89 4.89 47.39
N LYS A 18 -25.93 5.63 46.28
CA LYS A 18 -27.13 6.35 45.80
C LYS A 18 -27.85 5.65 44.65
N GLY A 19 -27.15 4.84 43.84
CA GLY A 19 -27.73 4.08 42.74
C GLY A 19 -28.07 2.64 43.13
N PHE A 20 -28.66 1.90 42.19
CA PHE A 20 -28.81 0.44 42.29
C PHE A 20 -27.59 -0.20 41.61
N PRO A 21 -26.58 -0.68 42.36
CA PRO A 21 -25.30 -1.11 41.78
C PRO A 21 -25.42 -2.41 40.98
N ASN A 22 -26.54 -3.13 41.17
CA ASN A 22 -26.88 -4.35 40.46
C ASN A 22 -28.21 -4.17 39.72
N ARG A 23 -28.31 -4.70 38.48
CA ARG A 23 -29.54 -4.62 37.67
C ARG A 23 -30.69 -5.43 38.26
N MET A 24 -30.38 -6.44 39.08
CA MET A 24 -31.38 -7.24 39.80
C MET A 24 -31.49 -6.76 41.25
N ILE A 25 -32.69 -6.30 41.62
CA ILE A 25 -33.01 -5.91 42.99
C ILE A 25 -33.39 -7.18 43.75
N PHE A 26 -32.54 -7.60 44.69
CA PHE A 26 -32.82 -8.74 45.55
C PHE A 26 -33.63 -8.27 46.76
N PHE A 27 -34.89 -8.68 46.82
CA PHE A 27 -35.75 -8.45 47.99
C PHE A 27 -35.59 -9.60 49.00
N ARG A 28 -35.61 -9.27 50.29
CA ARG A 28 -35.80 -10.30 51.32
C ARG A 28 -37.22 -10.88 51.19
N ALA A 29 -37.37 -12.14 51.57
CA ALA A 29 -38.67 -12.83 51.54
C ALA A 29 -39.77 -11.97 52.20
N GLY A 30 -40.89 -11.81 51.51
CA GLY A 30 -42.06 -11.05 51.98
C GLY A 30 -41.96 -9.52 51.89
N VAL A 31 -40.82 -8.94 51.48
CA VAL A 31 -40.73 -7.48 51.25
C VAL A 31 -41.42 -7.10 49.94
N LEU A 32 -41.18 -7.86 48.87
CA LEU A 32 -41.83 -7.60 47.57
C LEU A 32 -43.34 -7.82 47.66
N GLY A 33 -43.79 -8.91 48.29
CA GLY A 33 -45.22 -9.19 48.50
C GLY A 33 -45.95 -8.08 49.25
N ARG A 34 -45.34 -7.51 50.31
CA ARG A 34 -45.90 -6.35 51.02
C ARG A 34 -45.98 -5.10 50.14
N LEU A 35 -44.97 -4.84 49.31
CA LEU A 35 -45.00 -3.73 48.36
C LEU A 35 -46.07 -3.93 47.29
N GLU A 36 -46.28 -5.17 46.85
CA GLU A 36 -47.33 -5.55 45.91
C GLU A 36 -48.73 -5.41 46.54
N GLU A 37 -48.94 -5.85 47.77
CA GLU A 37 -50.20 -5.65 48.51
C GLU A 37 -50.54 -4.16 48.66
N MET A 38 -49.57 -3.33 49.08
CA MET A 38 -49.78 -1.87 49.18
C MET A 38 -50.10 -1.22 47.84
N ARG A 39 -49.47 -1.69 46.77
CA ARG A 39 -49.76 -1.25 45.40
C ARG A 39 -51.15 -1.69 44.99
N ASP A 40 -51.53 -2.94 45.26
CA ASP A 40 -52.79 -3.54 44.85
C ASP A 40 -53.98 -2.95 45.62
N ASP A 41 -53.81 -2.54 46.87
CA ASP A 41 -54.82 -1.75 47.61
C ASP A 41 -55.10 -0.41 46.93
N ARG A 42 -54.06 0.24 46.40
CA ARG A 42 -54.21 1.52 45.68
C ARG A 42 -54.75 1.31 44.26
N LEU A 43 -54.23 0.32 43.55
CA LEU A 43 -54.66 -0.04 42.19
C LEU A 43 -56.05 -0.66 42.18
N GLY A 44 -56.51 -1.28 43.27
CA GLY A 44 -57.81 -1.93 43.37
C GLY A 44 -58.97 -0.97 43.06
N LYS A 45 -58.84 0.31 43.45
CA LYS A 45 -59.83 1.35 43.10
C LYS A 45 -59.88 1.64 41.59
N ILE A 46 -58.71 1.71 40.94
CA ILE A 46 -58.62 1.94 39.49
C ILE A 46 -59.08 0.70 38.72
N MET A 47 -58.67 -0.48 39.18
CA MET A 47 -59.02 -1.76 38.58
C MET A 47 -60.52 -2.04 38.67
N THR A 48 -61.17 -1.68 39.78
CA THR A 48 -62.64 -1.81 39.91
C THR A 48 -63.38 -0.86 38.96
N TRP A 49 -62.90 0.37 38.76
CA TRP A 49 -63.45 1.27 37.73
C TRP A 49 -63.26 0.72 36.32
N LEU A 50 -62.07 0.22 35.99
CA LEU A 50 -61.80 -0.40 34.70
C LEU A 50 -62.70 -1.61 34.46
N GLN A 51 -62.83 -2.50 35.45
CA GLN A 51 -63.73 -3.65 35.37
C GLN A 51 -65.19 -3.24 35.20
N ALA A 52 -65.66 -2.19 35.90
CA ALA A 52 -67.00 -1.65 35.74
C ALA A 52 -67.23 -1.09 34.32
N TRP A 53 -66.26 -0.37 33.77
CA TRP A 53 -66.31 0.16 32.40
C TRP A 53 -66.31 -0.96 31.36
N VAL A 54 -65.49 -1.99 31.53
CA VAL A 54 -65.44 -3.16 30.65
C VAL A 54 -66.79 -3.90 30.70
N ARG A 55 -67.35 -4.15 31.89
CA ARG A 55 -68.67 -4.77 32.04
C ARG A 55 -69.76 -3.93 31.37
N TRP A 56 -69.76 -2.62 31.59
CA TRP A 56 -70.69 -1.70 30.93
C TRP A 56 -70.57 -1.77 29.40
N TYR A 57 -69.36 -1.74 28.85
CA TYR A 57 -69.12 -1.81 27.41
C TYR A 57 -69.65 -3.12 26.81
N PHE A 58 -69.39 -4.26 27.46
CA PHE A 58 -69.91 -5.56 27.02
C PHE A 58 -71.44 -5.60 27.07
N VAL A 59 -72.05 -5.13 28.17
CA VAL A 59 -73.51 -5.08 28.31
C VAL A 59 -74.10 -4.17 27.23
N LYS A 60 -73.53 -2.99 26.99
CA LYS A 60 -74.00 -2.04 25.96
C LYS A 60 -73.90 -2.62 24.54
N LYS A 61 -72.76 -3.26 24.20
CA LYS A 61 -72.57 -3.92 22.89
C LYS A 61 -73.55 -5.08 22.70
N ASN A 62 -73.76 -5.89 23.73
CA ASN A 62 -74.74 -6.99 23.68
C ASN A 62 -76.18 -6.48 23.62
N PHE A 63 -76.50 -5.43 24.37
CA PHE A 63 -77.83 -4.82 24.36
C PHE A 63 -78.17 -4.24 22.99
N LYS A 64 -77.20 -3.63 22.28
CA LYS A 64 -77.41 -3.18 20.90
C LYS A 64 -77.79 -4.34 19.97
N LYS A 65 -77.11 -5.49 20.08
CA LYS A 65 -77.49 -6.71 19.35
C LYS A 65 -78.91 -7.17 19.69
N LEU A 66 -79.30 -7.15 20.98
CA LEU A 66 -80.65 -7.53 21.42
C LEU A 66 -81.72 -6.57 20.91
N GLN A 67 -81.44 -5.27 20.85
CA GLN A 67 -82.33 -4.27 20.25
C GLN A 67 -82.54 -4.53 18.75
N ASP A 68 -81.44 -4.72 18.02
CA ASP A 68 -81.49 -4.99 16.58
C ASP A 68 -82.22 -6.31 16.30
N GLN A 69 -81.99 -7.35 17.13
CA GLN A 69 -82.73 -8.61 17.09
C GLN A 69 -84.22 -8.41 17.36
N ARG A 70 -84.62 -7.53 18.29
CA ARG A 70 -86.03 -7.27 18.58
C ARG A 70 -86.75 -6.63 17.39
N ILE A 71 -86.12 -5.67 16.73
CA ILE A 71 -86.67 -5.05 15.51
C ILE A 71 -86.74 -6.08 14.38
N ALA A 72 -85.66 -6.82 14.15
CA ALA A 72 -85.62 -7.88 13.14
C ALA A 72 -86.71 -8.95 13.39
N LEU A 73 -86.90 -9.35 14.65
CA LEU A 73 -87.92 -10.33 15.03
C LEU A 73 -89.34 -9.85 14.72
N LEU A 74 -89.65 -8.57 14.97
CA LEU A 74 -90.97 -8.00 14.62
C LEU A 74 -91.21 -8.06 13.10
N VAL A 75 -90.20 -7.73 12.29
CA VAL A 75 -90.29 -7.81 10.82
C VAL A 75 -90.45 -9.26 10.37
N ILE A 76 -89.63 -10.17 10.89
CA ILE A 76 -89.69 -11.61 10.58
C ILE A 76 -91.07 -12.18 10.95
N GLN A 77 -91.55 -11.95 12.17
CA GLN A 77 -92.85 -12.44 12.62
C GLN A 77 -94.00 -11.90 11.76
N ARG A 78 -93.98 -10.59 11.45
CA ARG A 78 -94.98 -9.97 10.56
C ARG A 78 -94.96 -10.62 9.18
N ASN A 79 -93.78 -10.79 8.60
CA ASN A 79 -93.60 -11.38 7.27
C ASN A 79 -94.01 -12.86 7.25
N LEU A 80 -93.67 -13.64 8.28
CA LEU A 80 -94.07 -15.05 8.40
C LEU A 80 -95.59 -15.19 8.48
N ARG A 81 -96.28 -14.36 9.29
CA ARG A 81 -97.75 -14.35 9.36
C ARG A 81 -98.37 -14.04 7.99
N LYS A 82 -97.87 -13.01 7.28
CA LYS A 82 -98.32 -12.70 5.92
C LYS A 82 -98.02 -13.84 4.94
N PHE A 83 -96.83 -14.43 4.99
CA PHE A 83 -96.46 -15.56 4.13
C PHE A 83 -97.35 -16.78 4.35
N LEU A 84 -97.69 -17.12 5.60
CA LEU A 84 -98.60 -18.22 5.92
C LEU A 84 -99.98 -18.03 5.28
N THR A 85 -100.48 -16.79 5.23
CA THR A 85 -101.73 -16.46 4.51
C THR A 85 -101.56 -16.49 2.98
N LEU A 86 -100.46 -15.94 2.46
CA LEU A 86 -100.21 -15.80 1.03
C LEU A 86 -99.85 -17.13 0.35
N ARG A 87 -99.17 -18.04 1.05
CA ARG A 87 -98.71 -19.35 0.52
C ARG A 87 -99.82 -20.15 -0.16
N ASN A 88 -101.03 -20.09 0.39
CA ASN A 88 -102.17 -20.84 -0.14
C ASN A 88 -103.01 -20.04 -1.14
N TRP A 89 -102.76 -18.74 -1.29
CA TRP A 89 -103.50 -17.86 -2.20
C TRP A 89 -103.14 -18.15 -3.66
N LEU A 90 -104.15 -18.36 -4.50
CA LEU A 90 -103.99 -18.79 -5.89
C LEU A 90 -103.17 -17.78 -6.72
N TRP A 91 -103.41 -16.48 -6.56
CA TRP A 91 -102.65 -15.43 -7.26
C TRP A 91 -101.17 -15.39 -6.87
N TRP A 92 -100.84 -15.65 -5.60
CA TRP A 92 -99.43 -15.73 -5.17
C TRP A 92 -98.71 -16.94 -5.77
N LYS A 93 -99.39 -18.10 -5.87
CA LYS A 93 -98.85 -19.30 -6.53
C LYS A 93 -98.62 -19.06 -8.02
N LEU A 94 -99.53 -18.36 -8.70
CA LEU A 94 -99.35 -17.95 -10.10
C LEU A 94 -98.16 -17.01 -10.25
N TYR A 95 -98.12 -15.93 -9.45
CA TYR A 95 -97.01 -14.97 -9.47
C TYR A 95 -95.66 -15.64 -9.24
N SER A 96 -95.56 -16.55 -8.26
CA SER A 96 -94.30 -17.25 -7.95
C SER A 96 -93.80 -18.13 -9.12
N LYS A 97 -94.71 -18.70 -9.92
CA LYS A 97 -94.35 -19.49 -11.12
C LYS A 97 -94.04 -18.61 -12.33
N VAL A 98 -94.73 -17.48 -12.48
CA VAL A 98 -94.58 -16.57 -13.63
C VAL A 98 -93.39 -15.63 -13.46
N LYS A 99 -93.11 -15.16 -12.24
CA LYS A 99 -92.02 -14.22 -11.94
C LYS A 99 -90.65 -14.62 -12.52
N PRO A 100 -90.15 -15.86 -12.35
CA PRO A 100 -88.85 -16.26 -12.92
C PRO A 100 -88.86 -16.39 -14.45
N LEU A 101 -90.04 -16.48 -15.08
CA LEU A 101 -90.17 -16.49 -16.55
C LEU A 101 -90.15 -15.07 -17.15
N LEU A 102 -90.24 -14.03 -16.32
CA LEU A 102 -90.09 -12.65 -16.77
C LEU A 102 -88.61 -12.36 -16.99
N ASN A 103 -88.26 -11.91 -18.20
CA ASN A 103 -86.87 -11.57 -18.58
C ASN A 103 -86.17 -10.64 -17.58
N VAL A 104 -86.91 -9.75 -16.92
CA VAL A 104 -86.36 -8.80 -15.92
C VAL A 104 -85.67 -9.51 -14.76
N ALA A 105 -86.20 -10.65 -14.28
CA ALA A 105 -85.58 -11.39 -13.17
C ALA A 105 -84.25 -12.05 -13.58
N ARG A 106 -84.13 -12.51 -14.84
CA ARG A 106 -82.89 -13.09 -15.37
C ARG A 106 -81.81 -12.03 -15.58
N VAL A 107 -82.20 -10.84 -16.05
CA VAL A 107 -81.29 -9.71 -16.27
C VAL A 107 -80.71 -9.22 -14.94
N GLU A 108 -81.49 -9.16 -13.85
CA GLU A 108 -80.97 -8.77 -12.53
C GLU A 108 -79.88 -9.72 -12.00
N ASP A 109 -80.03 -11.03 -12.22
CA ASP A 109 -79.03 -12.01 -11.79
C ASP A 109 -77.78 -11.99 -12.68
N GLU A 110 -77.95 -11.80 -14.00
CA GLU A 110 -76.83 -11.61 -14.94
C GLU A 110 -76.05 -10.32 -14.62
N LEU A 111 -76.76 -9.23 -14.27
CA LEU A 111 -76.17 -7.94 -13.95
C LEU A 111 -75.36 -8.01 -12.64
N LYS A 112 -75.87 -8.69 -11.60
CA LYS A 112 -75.11 -8.95 -10.37
C LYS A 112 -73.84 -9.77 -10.63
N ALA A 113 -73.93 -10.79 -11.50
CA ALA A 113 -72.77 -11.61 -11.84
C ALA A 113 -71.71 -10.80 -12.61
N LEU A 114 -72.14 -9.90 -13.49
CA LEU A 114 -71.25 -8.98 -14.21
C LEU A 114 -70.64 -7.92 -13.29
N GLU A 115 -71.41 -7.36 -12.35
CA GLU A 115 -70.90 -6.41 -11.34
C GLU A 115 -69.85 -7.06 -10.44
N GLU A 116 -70.06 -8.31 -10.01
CA GLU A 116 -69.06 -9.02 -9.19
C GLU A 116 -67.78 -9.30 -9.97
N LYS A 117 -67.89 -9.69 -11.24
CA LYS A 117 -66.73 -9.86 -12.13
C LYS A 117 -66.00 -8.54 -12.36
N LEU A 118 -66.74 -7.47 -12.69
CA LEU A 118 -66.17 -6.13 -12.89
C LEU A 118 -65.41 -5.69 -11.64
N LYS A 119 -65.99 -5.89 -10.45
CA LYS A 119 -65.34 -5.55 -9.19
C LYS A 119 -64.02 -6.31 -8.99
N LYS A 120 -64.02 -7.63 -9.21
CA LYS A 120 -62.82 -8.46 -9.09
C LYS A 120 -61.72 -8.02 -10.07
N GLU A 121 -62.07 -7.77 -11.33
CA GLU A 121 -61.13 -7.31 -12.34
C GLU A 121 -60.59 -5.90 -12.03
N THR A 122 -61.43 -4.99 -11.53
CA THR A 122 -60.98 -3.65 -11.11
C THR A 122 -60.01 -3.71 -9.94
N GLU A 123 -60.27 -4.55 -8.92
CA GLU A 123 -59.38 -4.73 -7.78
C GLU A 123 -58.06 -5.41 -8.18
N ALA A 124 -58.09 -6.35 -9.14
CA ALA A 124 -56.89 -6.98 -9.69
C ALA A 124 -56.04 -5.97 -10.47
N ARG A 125 -56.67 -5.19 -11.34
CA ARG A 125 -56.01 -4.13 -12.12
C ARG A 125 -55.35 -3.08 -11.24
N GLU A 126 -56.02 -2.62 -10.18
CA GLU A 126 -55.43 -1.65 -9.24
C GLU A 126 -54.21 -2.22 -8.49
N LYS A 127 -54.24 -3.51 -8.14
CA LYS A 127 -53.08 -4.17 -7.50
C LYS A 127 -51.92 -4.30 -8.46
N GLU A 128 -52.16 -4.72 -9.70
CA GLU A 128 -51.13 -4.79 -10.73
C GLU A 128 -50.54 -3.41 -11.06
N GLU A 129 -51.36 -2.37 -11.14
CA GLU A 129 -50.88 -1.01 -11.43
C GLU A 129 -49.95 -0.48 -10.33
N LYS A 130 -50.28 -0.75 -9.06
CA LYS A 130 -49.40 -0.41 -7.92
C LYS A 130 -48.10 -1.20 -7.97
N LEU A 131 -48.17 -2.52 -8.19
CA LEU A 131 -46.99 -3.37 -8.28
C LEU A 131 -46.08 -2.96 -9.43
N ARG A 132 -46.66 -2.62 -10.59
CA ARG A 132 -45.91 -2.14 -11.76
C ARG A 132 -45.18 -0.84 -11.46
N LYS A 133 -45.84 0.13 -10.83
CA LYS A 133 -45.21 1.41 -10.43
C LYS A 133 -44.08 1.19 -9.44
N GLU A 134 -44.25 0.30 -8.45
CA GLU A 134 -43.19 -0.05 -7.50
C GLU A 134 -41.98 -0.70 -8.19
N LEU A 135 -42.23 -1.64 -9.10
CA LEU A 135 -41.18 -2.31 -9.88
C LEU A 135 -40.46 -1.37 -10.85
N GLU A 136 -41.17 -0.44 -11.49
CA GLU A 136 -40.56 0.58 -12.36
C GLU A 136 -39.59 1.47 -11.54
N VAL A 137 -40.00 1.92 -10.35
CA VAL A 137 -39.12 2.70 -9.46
C VAL A 137 -37.91 1.88 -9.00
N GLN A 138 -38.10 0.61 -8.66
CA GLN A 138 -36.98 -0.27 -8.28
C GLN A 138 -36.01 -0.49 -9.44
N ASN A 139 -36.52 -0.65 -10.67
CA ASN A 139 -35.70 -0.87 -11.86
C ASN A 139 -34.83 0.37 -12.17
N VAL A 140 -35.40 1.58 -12.06
CA VAL A 140 -34.63 2.83 -12.20
C VAL A 140 -33.51 2.92 -11.16
N LYS A 141 -33.79 2.57 -9.90
CA LYS A 141 -32.75 2.53 -8.84
C LYS A 141 -31.66 1.51 -9.15
N LEU A 142 -32.02 0.30 -9.54
CA LEU A 142 -31.06 -0.75 -9.88
C LEU A 142 -30.19 -0.37 -11.08
N LEU A 143 -30.73 0.34 -12.07
CA LEU A 143 -29.95 0.87 -13.20
C LEU A 143 -28.96 1.95 -12.74
N GLN A 144 -29.38 2.83 -11.83
CA GLN A 144 -28.50 3.84 -11.26
C GLN A 144 -27.37 3.19 -10.42
N ASP A 145 -27.72 2.29 -9.50
CA ASP A 145 -26.76 1.56 -8.66
C ASP A 145 -25.77 0.75 -9.52
N LYS A 146 -26.23 0.12 -10.61
CA LYS A 146 -25.37 -0.58 -11.56
C LYS A 146 -24.34 0.36 -12.20
N ASN A 147 -24.77 1.54 -12.63
CA ASN A 147 -23.87 2.51 -13.27
C ASN A 147 -22.87 3.08 -12.25
N ASP A 148 -23.31 3.37 -11.04
CA ASP A 148 -22.44 3.86 -9.96
C ASP A 148 -21.39 2.81 -9.58
N LEU A 149 -21.78 1.54 -9.46
CA LEU A 149 -20.85 0.43 -9.23
C LEU A 149 -19.87 0.23 -10.39
N TYR A 150 -20.34 0.41 -11.63
CA TYR A 150 -19.47 0.31 -12.81
C TYR A 150 -18.40 1.41 -12.82
N LEU A 151 -18.77 2.65 -12.49
CA LEU A 151 -17.83 3.77 -12.35
C LEU A 151 -16.84 3.55 -11.20
N GLN A 152 -17.30 3.02 -10.07
CA GLN A 152 -16.41 2.65 -8.96
C GLN A 152 -15.43 1.56 -9.36
N LEU A 153 -15.88 0.54 -10.11
CA LEU A 153 -15.02 -0.53 -10.60
C LEU A 153 -13.94 -0.01 -11.55
N GLU A 154 -14.28 0.89 -12.47
CA GLU A 154 -13.30 1.53 -13.37
C GLU A 154 -12.29 2.39 -12.59
N ALA A 155 -12.76 3.14 -11.60
CA ALA A 155 -11.88 3.93 -10.72
C ALA A 155 -10.93 3.01 -9.93
N GLU A 156 -11.42 1.92 -9.33
CA GLU A 156 -10.59 0.94 -8.62
C GLU A 156 -9.60 0.24 -9.56
N ARG A 157 -9.99 -0.10 -10.80
CA ARG A 157 -9.07 -0.66 -11.80
C ARG A 157 -7.93 0.29 -12.12
N SER A 158 -8.23 1.58 -12.34
CA SER A 158 -7.19 2.59 -12.58
C SER A 158 -6.26 2.74 -11.37
N SER A 159 -6.83 2.80 -10.15
CA SER A 159 -6.04 2.86 -8.91
C SER A 159 -5.20 1.60 -8.68
N SER A 160 -5.68 0.42 -9.10
CA SER A 160 -4.93 -0.83 -9.00
C SER A 160 -3.71 -0.80 -9.91
N GLY A 161 -3.85 -0.25 -11.14
CA GLY A 161 -2.73 -0.03 -12.06
C GLY A 161 -1.63 0.84 -11.45
N ASP A 162 -2.00 1.95 -10.80
CA ASP A 162 -1.04 2.83 -10.10
C ASP A 162 -0.31 2.10 -8.96
N VAL A 163 -1.01 1.23 -8.23
CA VAL A 163 -0.42 0.43 -7.15
C VAL A 163 0.52 -0.64 -7.71
N GLU A 164 0.14 -1.31 -8.79
CA GLU A 164 1.00 -2.27 -9.49
C GLU A 164 2.27 -1.62 -10.03
N GLU A 165 2.18 -0.42 -10.62
CA GLU A 165 3.35 0.31 -11.11
C GLU A 165 4.30 0.69 -9.96
N ARG A 166 3.74 1.17 -8.83
CA ARG A 166 4.54 1.47 -7.62
C ARG A 166 5.18 0.20 -7.05
N LEU A 167 4.45 -0.92 -7.04
CA LEU A 167 4.98 -2.20 -6.59
C LEU A 167 6.14 -2.67 -7.48
N MET A 168 5.99 -2.58 -8.80
CA MET A 168 7.05 -2.94 -9.76
C MET A 168 8.30 -2.05 -9.58
N LYS A 169 8.13 -0.74 -9.37
CA LYS A 169 9.25 0.17 -9.03
C LYS A 169 9.93 -0.23 -7.72
N ALA A 170 9.16 -0.53 -6.68
CA ALA A 170 9.70 -0.96 -5.39
C ALA A 170 10.45 -2.30 -5.50
N ILE A 171 9.95 -3.25 -6.30
CA ILE A 171 10.63 -4.53 -6.57
C ILE A 171 11.96 -4.29 -7.31
N SER A 172 11.97 -3.43 -8.33
CA SER A 172 13.21 -3.06 -9.03
C SER A 172 14.24 -2.47 -8.08
N GLN A 173 13.84 -1.47 -7.28
CA GLN A 173 14.71 -0.84 -6.28
C GLN A 173 15.21 -1.84 -5.24
N LYS A 174 14.36 -2.76 -4.79
CA LYS A 174 14.74 -3.83 -3.88
C LYS A 174 15.84 -4.71 -4.49
N ASN A 175 15.67 -5.15 -5.74
CA ASN A 175 16.65 -5.99 -6.42
C ASN A 175 18.00 -5.26 -6.60
N ASP A 176 17.96 -3.97 -6.96
CA ASP A 176 19.18 -3.15 -7.08
C ASP A 176 19.90 -3.03 -5.73
N LEU A 177 19.16 -2.80 -4.64
CA LEU A 177 19.71 -2.75 -3.29
C LEU A 177 20.23 -4.10 -2.81
N GLU A 178 19.57 -5.21 -3.14
CA GLU A 178 20.06 -6.57 -2.83
C GLU A 178 21.38 -6.86 -3.57
N SER A 179 21.51 -6.44 -4.84
CA SER A 179 22.75 -6.55 -5.59
C SER A 179 23.88 -5.73 -4.95
N GLN A 180 23.61 -4.46 -4.62
CA GLN A 180 24.58 -3.60 -3.94
C GLN A 180 25.00 -4.15 -2.58
N LEU A 181 24.06 -4.73 -1.83
CA LEU A 181 24.34 -5.32 -0.52
C LEU A 181 25.23 -6.56 -0.66
N SER A 182 24.98 -7.41 -1.66
CA SER A 182 25.86 -8.55 -1.98
C SER A 182 27.27 -8.09 -2.35
N GLU A 183 27.41 -7.08 -3.21
CA GLU A 183 28.73 -6.54 -3.58
C GLU A 183 29.48 -5.95 -2.38
N ILE A 184 28.78 -5.24 -1.50
CA ILE A 184 29.37 -4.68 -0.27
C ILE A 184 29.78 -5.80 0.69
N GLN A 185 28.99 -6.87 0.82
CA GLN A 185 29.34 -8.04 1.62
C GLN A 185 30.58 -8.75 1.08
N ASP A 186 30.68 -8.96 -0.23
CA ASP A 186 31.86 -9.57 -0.86
C ASP A 186 33.11 -8.70 -0.66
N ARG A 187 32.97 -7.39 -0.81
CA ARG A 187 34.06 -6.44 -0.52
C ARG A 187 34.47 -6.47 0.94
N LEU A 188 33.51 -6.51 1.86
CA LEU A 188 33.78 -6.58 3.29
C LEU A 188 34.54 -7.87 3.63
N SER A 189 34.11 -9.02 3.09
CA SER A 189 34.81 -10.30 3.25
C SER A 189 36.25 -10.22 2.75
N HIS A 190 36.49 -9.59 1.58
CA HIS A 190 37.84 -9.40 1.06
C HIS A 190 38.71 -8.52 1.97
N GLU A 191 38.16 -7.44 2.51
CA GLU A 191 38.87 -6.57 3.46
C GLU A 191 39.13 -7.27 4.79
N GLU A 192 38.20 -8.10 5.28
CA GLU A 192 38.39 -8.93 6.47
C GLU A 192 39.51 -9.95 6.28
N ASP A 193 39.55 -10.64 5.14
CA ASP A 193 40.63 -11.57 4.78
C ASP A 193 41.99 -10.86 4.64
N ALA A 194 41.99 -9.68 4.00
CA ALA A 194 43.18 -8.84 3.87
C ALA A 194 43.68 -8.38 5.25
N HIS A 195 42.77 -7.96 6.14
CA HIS A 195 43.09 -7.57 7.50
C HIS A 195 43.63 -8.75 8.33
N ALA A 196 43.05 -9.95 8.20
CA ALA A 196 43.54 -11.15 8.86
C ALA A 196 44.96 -11.52 8.39
N SER A 197 45.21 -11.45 7.08
CA SER A 197 46.53 -11.65 6.47
C SER A 197 47.56 -10.63 6.98
N LEU A 198 47.21 -9.34 6.95
CA LEU A 198 48.04 -8.25 7.49
C LEU A 198 48.33 -8.43 8.98
N SER A 199 47.33 -8.84 9.77
CA SER A 199 47.52 -9.10 11.20
C SER A 199 48.45 -10.28 11.45
N SER A 200 48.41 -11.32 10.60
CA SER A 200 49.33 -12.46 10.66
C SER A 200 50.75 -12.06 10.28
N GLN A 201 50.92 -11.28 9.20
CA GLN A 201 52.21 -10.73 8.79
C GLN A 201 52.80 -9.81 9.86
N LYS A 202 51.98 -8.94 10.45
CA LYS A 202 52.37 -8.07 11.57
C LYS A 202 52.93 -8.89 12.73
N LYS A 203 52.25 -9.96 13.15
CA LYS A 203 52.73 -10.87 14.20
C LYS A 203 54.08 -11.51 13.86
N LYS A 204 54.29 -11.91 12.61
CA LYS A 204 55.58 -12.46 12.15
C LYS A 204 56.69 -11.42 12.23
N LEU A 205 56.44 -10.22 11.73
CA LEU A 205 57.40 -9.12 11.80
C LEU A 205 57.70 -8.71 13.24
N GLU A 206 56.69 -8.65 14.11
CA GLU A 206 56.89 -8.40 15.55
C GLU A 206 57.78 -9.46 16.20
N ASN A 207 57.60 -10.74 15.86
CA ASN A 207 58.47 -11.82 16.33
C ASN A 207 59.90 -11.73 15.75
N GLU A 208 60.05 -11.39 14.47
CA GLU A 208 61.36 -11.18 13.84
C GLU A 208 62.10 -10.00 14.47
N ILE A 209 61.42 -8.89 14.72
CA ILE A 209 61.97 -7.73 15.44
C ILE A 209 62.41 -8.14 16.85
N GLN A 210 61.62 -8.97 17.55
CA GLN A 210 62.00 -9.45 18.88
C GLN A 210 63.25 -10.33 18.83
N ASN A 211 63.37 -11.21 17.83
CA ASN A 211 64.53 -12.06 17.64
C ASN A 211 65.78 -11.24 17.29
N GLN A 212 65.67 -10.29 16.36
CA GLN A 212 66.77 -9.39 16.00
C GLN A 212 67.22 -8.53 17.18
N LYS A 213 66.30 -8.09 18.04
CA LYS A 213 66.66 -7.39 19.28
C LYS A 213 67.48 -8.28 20.21
N LYS A 214 67.09 -9.54 20.39
CA LYS A 214 67.89 -10.50 21.19
C LYS A 214 69.26 -10.76 20.58
N GLU A 215 69.33 -10.97 19.26
CA GLU A 215 70.62 -11.14 18.57
C GLU A 215 71.51 -9.90 18.71
N ALA A 216 70.94 -8.69 18.65
CA ALA A 216 71.67 -7.45 18.88
C ALA A 216 72.18 -7.36 20.33
N GLU A 217 71.36 -7.70 21.33
CA GLU A 217 71.77 -7.77 22.74
C GLU A 217 72.89 -8.80 22.95
N ASP A 218 72.79 -9.98 22.34
CA ASP A 218 73.81 -11.04 22.41
C ASP A 218 75.13 -10.59 21.75
N LEU A 219 75.05 -9.89 20.61
CA LEU A 219 76.21 -9.32 19.93
C LEU A 219 76.85 -8.18 20.73
N GLU A 220 76.06 -7.33 21.39
CA GLU A 220 76.57 -6.30 22.31
C GLU A 220 77.31 -6.93 23.49
N LEU A 221 76.76 -8.00 24.09
CA LEU A 221 77.43 -8.74 25.16
C LEU A 221 78.73 -9.39 24.67
N ALA A 222 78.73 -9.98 23.47
CA ALA A 222 79.93 -10.55 22.86
C ALA A 222 80.99 -9.49 22.56
N LEU A 223 80.58 -8.30 22.08
CA LEU A 223 81.46 -7.16 21.84
C LEU A 223 82.08 -6.66 23.15
N GLN A 224 81.27 -6.50 24.20
CA GLN A 224 81.73 -6.07 25.51
C GLN A 224 82.76 -7.05 26.11
N LYS A 225 82.53 -8.35 25.92
CA LYS A 225 83.47 -9.40 26.33
C LYS A 225 84.77 -9.34 25.52
N ALA A 226 84.68 -9.17 24.20
CA ALA A 226 85.85 -9.01 23.35
C ALA A 226 86.66 -7.74 23.68
N GLU A 227 85.99 -6.65 24.05
CA GLU A 227 86.65 -5.42 24.53
C GLU A 227 87.35 -5.61 25.88
N GLN A 228 86.75 -6.36 26.81
CA GLN A 228 87.43 -6.73 28.06
C GLN A 228 88.66 -7.63 27.80
N ASP A 229 88.53 -8.62 26.93
CA ASP A 229 89.65 -9.50 26.54
C ASP A 229 90.77 -8.69 25.88
N LYS A 230 90.44 -7.74 24.99
CA LYS A 230 91.39 -6.80 24.40
C LYS A 230 92.09 -5.97 25.46
N GLN A 231 91.36 -5.36 26.39
CA GLN A 231 91.97 -4.57 27.48
C GLN A 231 92.91 -5.42 28.34
N SER A 232 92.54 -6.67 28.63
CA SER A 232 93.41 -7.61 29.34
C SER A 232 94.68 -7.94 28.54
N LYS A 233 94.57 -8.10 27.23
CA LYS A 233 95.73 -8.36 26.34
C LYS A 233 96.61 -7.14 26.19
N ASP A 234 96.05 -5.95 26.05
CA ASP A 234 96.80 -4.69 26.03
C ASP A 234 97.58 -4.49 27.33
N HIS A 235 97.01 -4.87 28.48
CA HIS A 235 97.70 -4.84 29.77
C HIS A 235 98.86 -5.85 29.83
N GLN A 236 98.65 -7.09 29.34
CA GLN A 236 99.73 -8.09 29.23
C GLN A 236 100.86 -7.61 28.31
N ILE A 237 100.53 -6.98 27.19
CA ILE A 237 101.52 -6.45 26.24
C ILE A 237 102.35 -5.34 26.89
N ARG A 238 101.75 -4.45 27.71
CA ARG A 238 102.51 -3.44 28.46
C ARG A 238 103.49 -4.07 29.44
N ASN A 239 103.05 -5.05 30.22
CA ASN A 239 103.92 -5.74 31.18
C ASN A 239 105.10 -6.43 30.48
N LEU A 240 104.85 -7.09 29.34
CA LEU A 240 105.91 -7.73 28.54
C LEU A 240 106.86 -6.69 27.90
N ASN A 241 106.34 -5.54 27.47
CA ASN A 241 107.20 -4.45 26.96
C ASN A 241 108.10 -3.87 28.06
N ASP A 242 107.61 -3.75 29.30
CA ASP A 242 108.41 -3.32 30.44
C ASP A 242 109.49 -4.35 30.81
N GLU A 243 109.20 -5.66 30.70
CA GLU A 243 110.19 -6.74 30.86
C GLU A 243 111.25 -6.73 29.76
N ILE A 244 110.88 -6.47 28.51
CA ILE A 244 111.83 -6.35 27.39
C ILE A 244 112.77 -5.17 27.63
N ALA A 245 112.24 -4.01 28.04
CA ALA A 245 113.06 -2.84 28.37
C ALA A 245 114.06 -3.12 29.50
N HIS A 246 113.63 -3.87 30.53
CA HIS A 246 114.53 -4.30 31.61
C HIS A 246 115.64 -5.25 31.12
N GLN A 247 115.32 -6.18 30.21
CA GLN A 247 116.32 -7.06 29.61
C GLN A 247 117.33 -6.30 28.72
N ASP A 248 116.88 -5.28 27.98
CA ASP A 248 117.76 -4.42 27.18
C ASP A 248 118.74 -3.59 28.04
N GLU A 249 118.34 -3.15 29.23
CA GLU A 249 119.25 -2.51 30.20
C GLU A 249 120.32 -3.48 30.74
N LEU A 250 119.96 -4.75 30.94
CA LEU A 250 120.88 -5.79 31.41
C LEU A 250 121.93 -6.14 30.33
N ILE A 251 121.51 -6.24 29.08
CA ILE A 251 122.39 -6.48 27.92
C ILE A 251 123.41 -5.34 27.76
N ASN A 252 122.98 -4.09 27.96
CA ASN A 252 123.87 -2.93 27.88
C ASN A 252 124.94 -2.90 28.99
N LYS A 253 124.68 -3.47 30.16
CA LYS A 253 125.69 -3.64 31.23
C LYS A 253 126.73 -4.71 30.87
N LEU A 254 126.28 -5.86 30.35
CA LEU A 254 127.18 -6.96 29.94
C LEU A 254 128.09 -6.58 28.77
N ASN A 255 127.60 -5.77 27.83
CA ASN A 255 128.41 -5.26 26.72
C ASN A 255 129.52 -4.28 27.15
N LYS A 256 129.37 -3.59 28.29
CA LYS A 256 130.43 -2.73 28.86
C LYS A 256 131.54 -3.54 29.55
N GLU A 257 131.23 -4.67 30.16
CA GLU A 257 132.24 -5.58 30.76
C GLU A 257 133.08 -6.31 29.70
N LYS A 258 132.49 -6.68 28.57
CA LYS A 258 133.19 -7.32 27.44
C LYS A 258 134.30 -6.45 26.83
N LYS A 259 134.11 -5.12 26.81
CA LYS A 259 135.06 -4.16 26.22
C LYS A 259 136.33 -3.94 27.08
N ASN A 260 136.21 -4.02 28.41
CA ASN A 260 137.36 -3.87 29.32
C ASN A 260 138.30 -5.08 29.33
N LEU A 261 137.84 -6.28 28.96
CA LEU A 261 138.66 -7.49 28.91
C LEU A 261 139.45 -7.65 27.60
N GLN A 262 139.06 -6.95 26.53
CA GLN A 262 139.68 -7.05 25.21
C GLN A 262 140.93 -6.16 25.05
N GLU A 263 141.09 -5.11 25.87
CA GLU A 263 142.22 -4.16 25.81
C GLU A 263 143.47 -4.64 26.58
N MET A 264 143.37 -5.70 27.39
CA MET A 264 144.50 -6.25 28.16
C MET A 264 145.29 -7.36 27.42
N GLY A 265 144.77 -7.90 26.31
CA GLY A 265 145.37 -9.02 25.56
C GLY A 265 146.33 -8.62 24.42
N GLN A 266 146.31 -7.37 23.97
CA GLN A 266 147.04 -6.92 22.77
C GLN A 266 148.48 -6.46 23.02
N LYS A 267 148.97 -6.46 24.26
CA LYS A 267 150.34 -6.00 24.62
C LYS A 267 151.38 -7.10 24.80
N THR A 268 150.99 -8.37 24.60
CA THR A 268 151.84 -9.55 24.89
C THR A 268 152.09 -10.43 23.66
N ALA A 269 151.63 -10.02 22.48
CA ALA A 269 151.72 -10.81 21.25
C ALA A 269 152.77 -10.27 20.24
N GLU A 270 153.46 -9.17 20.56
CA GLU A 270 154.45 -8.53 19.66
C GLU A 270 155.88 -9.13 19.77
N ASP A 271 156.16 -10.04 20.73
CA ASP A 271 157.51 -10.59 20.95
C ASP A 271 157.77 -12.01 20.36
N LEU A 272 156.86 -12.57 19.56
CA LEU A 272 157.06 -13.92 18.98
C LEU A 272 156.83 -13.99 17.46
N GLN A 273 157.41 -13.04 16.73
CA GLN A 273 157.43 -12.92 15.27
C GLN A 273 158.58 -13.70 14.58
N ALA A 274 159.20 -14.71 15.20
CA ALA A 274 160.52 -15.17 14.73
C ALA A 274 160.64 -16.61 14.21
N THR A 275 159.60 -17.44 14.23
CA THR A 275 159.72 -18.82 13.72
C THR A 275 158.43 -19.29 13.06
N GLU A 276 158.57 -19.62 11.77
CA GLU A 276 157.69 -20.50 11.00
C GLU A 276 156.63 -19.88 10.10
N ASP A 277 157.04 -18.78 9.45
CA ASP A 277 156.83 -18.72 8.00
C ASP A 277 157.67 -19.79 7.30
N LYS A 278 157.10 -20.99 7.13
CA LYS A 278 157.42 -21.94 6.03
C LYS A 278 156.48 -23.15 6.07
N VAL A 279 155.30 -23.03 5.45
CA VAL A 279 154.86 -23.93 4.36
C VAL A 279 153.54 -23.38 3.79
N ASN A 280 153.71 -22.31 3.02
CA ASN A 280 152.77 -21.86 2.00
C ASN A 280 152.54 -22.94 0.93
N HIS A 281 151.78 -23.99 1.25
CA HIS A 281 151.22 -24.88 0.24
C HIS A 281 149.90 -25.56 0.62
N LEU A 282 148.95 -24.80 1.19
CA LEU A 282 147.52 -25.05 0.97
C LEU A 282 146.77 -23.74 0.69
N ASN A 283 147.43 -22.96 -0.16
CA ASN A 283 146.84 -21.96 -1.03
C ASN A 283 145.71 -22.61 -1.86
N LYS A 284 144.52 -22.00 -1.99
CA LYS A 284 143.60 -22.10 -3.16
C LYS A 284 142.20 -22.74 -3.05
N VAL A 285 141.69 -23.20 -1.89
CA VAL A 285 140.28 -23.72 -1.84
C VAL A 285 139.28 -22.81 -1.10
N LYS A 286 139.72 -21.84 -0.31
CA LYS A 286 138.79 -21.01 0.50
C LYS A 286 138.08 -19.87 -0.27
N ALA A 287 138.66 -19.38 -1.37
CA ALA A 287 138.17 -18.16 -2.05
C ALA A 287 136.97 -18.34 -3.00
N LYS A 288 136.34 -19.53 -3.05
CA LYS A 288 135.20 -19.81 -3.96
C LYS A 288 133.84 -20.00 -3.27
N LEU A 289 133.73 -19.72 -1.97
CA LEU A 289 132.48 -19.91 -1.21
C LEU A 289 131.85 -18.63 -0.65
N GLU A 290 132.47 -17.47 -0.84
CA GLU A 290 131.94 -16.19 -0.32
C GLU A 290 131.19 -15.36 -1.38
N GLN A 291 131.14 -15.80 -2.65
CA GLN A 291 130.45 -15.07 -3.73
C GLN A 291 129.01 -15.56 -4.02
N THR A 292 128.54 -16.63 -3.37
CA THR A 292 127.19 -17.20 -3.57
C THR A 292 126.20 -16.91 -2.44
N LEU A 293 126.63 -16.21 -1.38
CA LEU A 293 125.78 -15.88 -0.23
C LEU A 293 125.04 -14.54 -0.43
N ASP A 294 125.71 -13.53 -0.97
CA ASP A 294 125.14 -12.19 -1.18
C ASP A 294 124.05 -12.13 -2.26
N GLU A 295 124.02 -13.10 -3.21
CA GLU A 295 123.00 -13.14 -4.28
C GLU A 295 121.67 -13.81 -3.85
N LEU A 296 121.64 -14.53 -2.72
CA LEU A 296 120.44 -15.18 -2.19
C LEU A 296 119.66 -14.30 -1.20
N GLU A 297 120.35 -13.49 -0.40
CA GLU A 297 119.72 -12.60 0.58
C GLU A 297 118.90 -11.48 -0.09
N ASP A 298 119.38 -10.97 -1.23
CA ASP A 298 118.71 -9.90 -1.99
C ASP A 298 117.49 -10.38 -2.80
N SER A 299 117.39 -11.69 -3.06
CA SER A 299 116.24 -12.32 -3.73
C SER A 299 115.07 -12.58 -2.75
N LEU A 300 115.37 -12.92 -1.50
CA LEU A 300 114.39 -13.22 -0.45
C LEU A 300 113.65 -11.96 0.05
N GLU A 301 114.33 -10.82 0.06
CA GLU A 301 113.75 -9.52 0.45
C GLU A 301 112.73 -9.00 -0.59
N ARG A 302 112.99 -9.22 -1.88
CA ARG A 302 112.07 -8.87 -2.99
C ARG A 302 110.84 -9.79 -3.02
N GLU A 303 110.99 -11.06 -2.71
CA GLU A 303 109.88 -12.02 -2.68
C GLU A 303 108.91 -11.76 -1.51
N LYS A 304 109.41 -11.34 -0.33
CA LYS A 304 108.56 -10.96 0.81
C LYS A 304 107.69 -9.73 0.55
N LYS A 305 108.20 -8.76 -0.22
CA LYS A 305 107.46 -7.52 -0.58
C LYS A 305 106.35 -7.80 -1.59
N VAL A 306 106.65 -8.59 -2.63
CA VAL A 306 105.67 -9.01 -3.65
C VAL A 306 104.60 -9.91 -3.04
N ARG A 307 104.94 -10.79 -2.10
CA ARG A 307 103.96 -11.63 -1.38
C ARG A 307 102.99 -10.79 -0.53
N ALA A 308 103.47 -9.78 0.18
CA ALA A 308 102.63 -8.89 0.98
C ALA A 308 101.66 -8.06 0.13
N ASP A 309 102.08 -7.60 -1.06
CA ASP A 309 101.23 -6.87 -2.00
C ASP A 309 100.18 -7.79 -2.66
N ILE A 310 100.53 -9.04 -2.96
CA ILE A 310 99.60 -10.07 -3.45
C ILE A 310 98.55 -10.40 -2.37
N GLU A 311 98.94 -10.53 -1.10
CA GLU A 311 98.02 -10.80 0.01
C GLU A 311 97.03 -9.64 0.24
N LYS A 312 97.48 -8.38 0.07
CA LYS A 312 96.62 -7.19 0.14
C LYS A 312 95.63 -7.13 -1.03
N ASN A 313 96.09 -7.37 -2.25
CA ASN A 313 95.22 -7.38 -3.43
C ASN A 313 94.22 -8.54 -3.39
N LYS A 314 94.62 -9.70 -2.86
CA LYS A 314 93.71 -10.83 -2.61
C LYS A 314 92.57 -10.45 -1.66
N ARG A 315 92.88 -9.82 -0.52
CA ARG A 315 91.83 -9.36 0.43
C ARG A 315 90.90 -8.31 -0.17
N LYS A 316 91.42 -7.43 -1.03
CA LYS A 316 90.62 -6.41 -1.71
C LYS A 316 89.65 -7.05 -2.72
N ILE A 317 90.15 -7.97 -3.54
CA ILE A 317 89.34 -8.70 -4.53
C ILE A 317 88.32 -9.63 -3.82
N GLU A 318 88.67 -10.24 -2.69
CA GLU A 318 87.72 -11.02 -1.87
C GLU A 318 86.61 -10.15 -1.26
N GLY A 319 86.91 -8.91 -0.87
CA GLY A 319 85.91 -7.93 -0.41
C GLY A 319 84.99 -7.47 -1.54
N ASP A 320 85.56 -7.13 -2.70
CA ASP A 320 84.82 -6.73 -3.89
C ASP A 320 83.92 -7.87 -4.41
N LEU A 321 84.40 -9.13 -4.33
CA LEU A 321 83.61 -10.32 -4.67
C LEU A 321 82.41 -10.51 -3.73
N LYS A 322 82.59 -10.26 -2.44
CA LYS A 322 81.50 -10.34 -1.45
C LYS A 322 80.42 -9.28 -1.69
N LEU A 323 80.83 -8.04 -1.96
CA LEU A 323 79.91 -6.94 -2.28
C LEU A 323 79.16 -7.22 -3.59
N ALA A 324 79.83 -7.80 -4.60
CA ALA A 324 79.17 -8.21 -5.83
C ALA A 324 78.17 -9.36 -5.60
N GLN A 325 78.48 -10.31 -4.72
CA GLN A 325 77.56 -11.39 -4.34
C GLN A 325 76.33 -10.87 -3.59
N GLU A 326 76.49 -9.91 -2.68
CA GLU A 326 75.38 -9.25 -1.98
C GLU A 326 74.51 -8.46 -2.96
N ALA A 327 75.11 -7.70 -3.88
CA ALA A 327 74.38 -6.97 -4.92
C ALA A 327 73.57 -7.89 -5.85
N VAL A 328 74.10 -9.08 -6.18
CA VAL A 328 73.37 -10.10 -6.97
C VAL A 328 72.20 -10.67 -6.17
N ALA A 329 72.38 -10.96 -4.89
CA ALA A 329 71.31 -11.46 -4.02
C ALA A 329 70.16 -10.44 -3.87
N ASP A 330 70.48 -9.15 -3.73
CA ASP A 330 69.49 -8.08 -3.68
C ASP A 330 68.74 -7.91 -5.01
N LEU A 331 69.44 -8.04 -6.14
CA LEU A 331 68.81 -8.02 -7.46
C LEU A 331 67.88 -9.22 -7.70
N GLU A 332 68.26 -10.42 -7.23
CA GLU A 332 67.39 -11.60 -7.30
C GLU A 332 66.13 -11.45 -6.43
N LYS A 333 66.26 -10.80 -5.27
CA LYS A 333 65.13 -10.49 -4.39
C LYS A 333 64.19 -9.48 -5.04
N ASN A 334 64.73 -8.39 -5.58
CA ASN A 334 63.95 -7.37 -6.30
C ASN A 334 63.25 -7.95 -7.54
N LYS A 335 63.91 -8.86 -8.26
CA LYS A 335 63.30 -9.58 -9.39
C LYS A 335 62.08 -10.40 -8.95
N LYS A 336 62.18 -11.15 -7.85
CA LYS A 336 61.05 -11.94 -7.31
C LYS A 336 59.89 -11.06 -6.84
N GLU A 337 60.18 -9.92 -6.23
CA GLU A 337 59.14 -8.93 -5.84
C GLU A 337 58.45 -8.32 -7.06
N LEU A 338 59.20 -8.02 -8.13
CA LEU A 338 58.63 -7.52 -9.38
C LEU A 338 57.80 -8.58 -10.10
N GLU A 339 58.22 -9.84 -10.13
CA GLU A 339 57.45 -10.96 -10.72
C GLU A 339 56.13 -11.20 -9.97
N THR A 340 56.14 -11.11 -8.64
CA THR A 340 54.91 -11.24 -7.83
C THR A 340 53.98 -10.04 -8.00
N ASN A 341 54.51 -8.83 -8.08
CA ASN A 341 53.70 -7.64 -8.41
C ASN A 341 53.10 -7.72 -9.82
N LEU A 342 53.86 -8.21 -10.80
CA LEU A 342 53.38 -8.41 -12.17
C LEU A 342 52.21 -9.40 -12.19
N GLN A 343 52.34 -10.56 -11.55
CA GLN A 343 51.25 -11.54 -11.44
C GLN A 343 50.00 -10.96 -10.76
N ARG A 344 50.20 -10.10 -9.76
CA ARG A 344 49.08 -9.44 -9.07
C ARG A 344 48.36 -8.47 -10.01
N LYS A 345 49.13 -7.70 -10.81
CA LYS A 345 48.58 -6.80 -11.83
C LYS A 345 47.91 -7.53 -12.99
N GLU A 346 48.43 -8.67 -13.42
CA GLU A 346 47.78 -9.51 -14.42
C GLU A 346 46.41 -10.01 -13.94
N LYS A 347 46.31 -10.46 -12.68
CA LYS A 347 45.02 -10.87 -12.08
C LYS A 347 44.03 -9.72 -11.95
N GLU A 348 44.50 -8.54 -11.54
CA GLU A 348 43.66 -7.33 -11.49
C GLU A 348 43.10 -6.98 -12.87
N LEU A 349 43.97 -7.00 -13.91
CA LEU A 349 43.58 -6.77 -15.30
C LEU A 349 42.53 -7.78 -15.79
N GLN A 350 42.71 -9.06 -15.45
CA GLN A 350 41.76 -10.10 -15.83
C GLN A 350 40.40 -9.92 -15.14
N SER A 351 40.39 -9.49 -13.87
CA SER A 351 39.14 -9.16 -13.18
C SER A 351 38.44 -7.95 -13.79
N LEU A 352 39.19 -6.91 -14.16
CA LEU A 352 38.64 -5.72 -14.80
C LEU A 352 38.08 -6.03 -16.19
N ALA A 353 38.74 -6.93 -16.94
CA ALA A 353 38.21 -7.41 -18.22
C ALA A 353 36.88 -8.15 -18.05
N SER A 354 36.74 -9.02 -17.04
CA SER A 354 35.47 -9.71 -16.78
C SER A 354 34.35 -8.74 -16.40
N LYS A 355 34.63 -7.74 -15.55
CA LYS A 355 33.65 -6.71 -15.20
C LYS A 355 33.21 -5.88 -16.40
N LEU A 356 34.14 -5.60 -17.31
CA LEU A 356 33.83 -4.88 -18.55
C LEU A 356 32.90 -5.68 -19.45
N GLU A 357 33.08 -7.00 -19.54
CA GLU A 357 32.16 -7.89 -20.29
C GLU A 357 30.76 -7.93 -19.65
N ASP A 358 30.68 -8.01 -18.32
CA ASP A 358 29.40 -7.98 -17.60
C ASP A 358 28.65 -6.65 -17.80
N GLU A 359 29.36 -5.52 -17.71
CA GLU A 359 28.82 -4.19 -18.00
C GLU A 359 28.33 -4.07 -19.45
N GLN A 360 29.07 -4.59 -20.43
CA GLN A 360 28.65 -4.61 -21.83
C GLN A 360 27.39 -5.46 -22.05
N ALA A 361 27.29 -6.61 -21.37
CA ALA A 361 26.09 -7.44 -21.42
C ALA A 361 24.87 -6.73 -20.80
N LEU A 362 25.07 -5.99 -19.71
CA LEU A 362 24.02 -5.18 -19.09
C LEU A 362 23.56 -4.05 -20.01
N VAL A 363 24.49 -3.33 -20.64
CA VAL A 363 24.18 -2.27 -21.61
C VAL A 363 23.35 -2.82 -22.78
N ALA A 364 23.71 -3.99 -23.32
CA ALA A 364 22.94 -4.62 -24.39
C ALA A 364 21.51 -4.99 -23.95
N LYS A 365 21.35 -5.47 -22.72
CA LYS A 365 20.02 -5.79 -22.15
C LYS A 365 19.16 -4.54 -21.96
N LEU A 366 19.75 -3.47 -21.42
CA LEU A 366 19.07 -2.19 -21.23
C LEU A 366 18.66 -1.56 -22.57
N GLN A 367 19.51 -1.62 -23.59
CA GLN A 367 19.17 -1.15 -24.94
C GLN A 367 17.98 -1.91 -25.56
N LYS A 368 17.86 -3.21 -25.27
CA LYS A 368 16.72 -4.02 -25.73
C LYS A 368 15.43 -3.62 -25.01
N GLN A 369 15.48 -3.43 -23.69
CA GLN A 369 14.35 -2.93 -22.91
C GLN A 369 13.91 -1.54 -23.35
N ILE A 370 14.85 -0.64 -23.67
CA ILE A 370 14.52 0.69 -24.18
C ILE A 370 13.72 0.59 -25.49
N LYS A 371 14.11 -0.29 -26.42
CA LYS A 371 13.35 -0.50 -27.68
C LYS A 371 11.96 -1.07 -27.44
N GLU A 372 11.82 -2.03 -26.52
CA GLU A 372 10.51 -2.62 -26.18
C GLU A 372 9.59 -1.56 -25.54
N LEU A 373 10.12 -0.73 -24.64
CA LEU A 373 9.36 0.36 -24.03
C LEU A 373 8.98 1.44 -25.06
N GLN A 374 9.85 1.75 -26.03
CA GLN A 374 9.54 2.68 -27.12
C GLN A 374 8.38 2.18 -27.99
N SER A 375 8.39 0.90 -28.39
CA SER A 375 7.27 0.34 -29.17
C SER A 375 5.97 0.33 -28.37
N ARG A 376 6.04 0.08 -27.05
CA ARG A 376 4.86 0.12 -26.20
C ARG A 376 4.29 1.53 -26.06
N ILE A 377 5.15 2.55 -26.03
CA ILE A 377 4.71 3.95 -26.04
C ILE A 377 3.99 4.28 -27.34
N GLU A 378 4.52 3.88 -28.50
CA GLU A 378 3.87 4.10 -29.81
C GLU A 378 2.49 3.44 -29.87
N GLU A 379 2.33 2.20 -29.39
CA GLU A 379 1.03 1.51 -29.31
C GLU A 379 0.02 2.28 -28.44
N LEU A 380 0.45 2.75 -27.26
CA LEU A 380 -0.41 3.50 -26.35
C LEU A 380 -0.81 4.87 -26.91
N GLU A 381 0.06 5.51 -27.69
CA GLU A 381 -0.24 6.76 -28.40
C GLU A 381 -1.29 6.54 -29.50
N GLU A 382 -1.21 5.44 -30.26
CA GLU A 382 -2.22 5.07 -31.26
C GLU A 382 -3.58 4.75 -30.60
N GLU A 383 -3.58 3.99 -29.51
CA GLU A 383 -4.80 3.69 -28.73
C GLU A 383 -5.46 4.98 -28.22
N LEU A 384 -4.68 5.90 -27.65
CA LEU A 384 -5.17 7.19 -27.16
C LEU A 384 -5.80 8.03 -28.26
N GLU A 385 -5.20 8.07 -29.45
CA GLU A 385 -5.74 8.82 -30.59
C GLU A 385 -7.03 8.17 -31.12
N SER A 386 -7.10 6.83 -31.13
CA SER A 386 -8.32 6.12 -31.49
C SER A 386 -9.48 6.43 -30.54
N GLU A 387 -9.20 6.52 -29.24
CA GLU A 387 -10.18 6.79 -28.21
C GLU A 387 -10.65 8.25 -28.24
N ARG A 388 -9.75 9.20 -28.52
CA ARG A 388 -10.12 10.61 -28.78
C ARG A 388 -11.09 10.73 -29.94
N GLN A 389 -10.87 10.02 -31.05
CA GLN A 389 -11.77 10.02 -32.20
C GLN A 389 -13.13 9.38 -31.88
N ALA A 390 -13.15 8.27 -31.14
CA ALA A 390 -14.38 7.62 -30.70
C ALA A 390 -15.20 8.55 -29.79
N ARG A 391 -14.55 9.21 -28.83
CA ARG A 391 -15.18 10.18 -27.93
C ARG A 391 -15.77 11.36 -28.69
N ALA A 392 -15.05 11.93 -29.66
CA ALA A 392 -15.56 13.04 -30.48
C ALA A 392 -16.84 12.64 -31.26
N LYS A 393 -16.91 11.41 -31.77
CA LYS A 393 -18.12 10.89 -32.43
C LYS A 393 -19.29 10.73 -31.46
N ALA A 394 -19.03 10.19 -30.27
CA ALA A 394 -20.05 10.03 -29.23
C ALA A 394 -20.59 11.38 -28.74
N GLU A 395 -19.73 12.39 -28.57
CA GLU A 395 -20.17 13.75 -28.20
C GLU A 395 -21.04 14.39 -29.28
N LYS A 396 -20.70 14.19 -30.57
CA LYS A 396 -21.54 14.67 -31.68
C LYS A 396 -22.93 14.02 -31.67
N GLN A 397 -23.00 12.69 -31.52
CA GLN A 397 -24.28 11.97 -31.42
C GLN A 397 -25.10 12.43 -30.22
N ARG A 398 -24.46 12.69 -29.08
CA ARG A 398 -25.14 13.22 -27.89
C ARG A 398 -25.74 14.59 -28.15
N ALA A 399 -25.02 15.46 -28.86
CA ALA A 399 -25.50 16.79 -29.22
C ALA A 399 -26.71 16.72 -30.19
N ASP A 400 -26.67 15.81 -31.17
CA ASP A 400 -27.76 15.60 -32.12
C ASP A 400 -29.03 15.09 -31.40
N LEU A 401 -28.90 14.08 -30.52
CA LEU A 401 -30.02 13.58 -29.72
C LEU A 401 -30.60 14.63 -28.77
N SER A 402 -29.75 15.50 -28.19
CA SER A 402 -30.23 16.60 -27.34
C SER A 402 -31.12 17.57 -28.13
N ARG A 403 -30.77 17.87 -29.38
CA ARG A 403 -31.59 18.72 -30.26
C ARG A 403 -32.92 18.04 -30.62
N GLU A 404 -32.91 16.74 -30.91
CA GLU A 404 -34.16 16.00 -31.18
C GLU A 404 -35.11 16.02 -29.98
N ILE A 405 -34.59 15.93 -28.76
CA ILE A 405 -35.39 16.04 -27.53
C ILE A 405 -36.00 17.43 -27.39
N GLU A 406 -35.25 18.49 -27.68
CA GLU A 406 -35.76 19.88 -27.67
C GLU A 406 -36.88 20.05 -28.70
N GLU A 407 -36.69 19.60 -29.94
CA GLU A 407 -37.71 19.66 -31.00
C GLU A 407 -38.99 18.89 -30.63
N LEU A 408 -38.86 17.69 -30.03
CA LEU A 408 -40.01 16.92 -29.58
C LEU A 408 -40.74 17.57 -28.41
N SER A 409 -40.00 18.25 -27.53
CA SER A 409 -40.57 18.98 -26.39
C SER A 409 -41.37 20.19 -26.87
N GLU A 410 -40.86 20.96 -27.82
CA GLU A 410 -41.59 22.08 -28.43
C GLU A 410 -42.89 21.59 -29.10
N ARG A 411 -42.83 20.51 -29.88
CA ARG A 411 -44.04 19.91 -30.50
C ARG A 411 -45.07 19.46 -29.48
N LEU A 412 -44.62 18.91 -28.35
CA LEU A 412 -45.52 18.48 -27.28
C LEU A 412 -46.20 19.69 -26.63
N GLU A 413 -45.46 20.77 -26.41
CA GLU A 413 -45.99 22.02 -25.85
C GLU A 413 -47.02 22.67 -26.79
N GLU A 414 -46.75 22.71 -28.10
CA GLU A 414 -47.70 23.16 -29.12
C GLU A 414 -48.98 22.31 -29.13
N ALA A 415 -48.85 20.98 -29.11
CA ALA A 415 -49.99 20.06 -29.05
C ALA A 415 -50.79 20.24 -27.74
N GLY A 416 -50.11 20.49 -26.63
CA GLY A 416 -50.72 20.83 -25.34
C GLY A 416 -51.53 22.13 -25.41
N GLY A 417 -50.96 23.18 -25.99
CA GLY A 417 -51.63 24.47 -26.21
C GLY A 417 -52.86 24.37 -27.12
N ALA A 418 -52.76 23.60 -28.20
CA ALA A 418 -53.89 23.32 -29.10
C ALA A 418 -55.02 22.58 -28.37
N THR A 419 -54.68 21.58 -27.55
CA THR A 419 -55.66 20.82 -26.76
C THR A 419 -56.35 21.72 -25.72
N SER A 420 -55.60 22.57 -25.03
CA SER A 420 -56.16 23.54 -24.08
C SER A 420 -57.15 24.50 -24.76
N SER A 421 -56.76 25.04 -25.91
CA SER A 421 -57.61 25.93 -26.71
C SER A 421 -58.91 25.24 -27.15
N GLN A 422 -58.83 23.97 -27.54
CA GLN A 422 -60.00 23.17 -27.92
C GLN A 422 -60.95 22.92 -26.74
N ILE A 423 -60.41 22.68 -25.54
CA ILE A 423 -61.21 22.51 -24.31
C ILE A 423 -61.96 23.80 -23.98
N GLU A 424 -61.32 24.97 -24.08
CA GLU A 424 -61.99 26.25 -23.85
C GLU A 424 -63.13 26.51 -24.85
N LEU A 425 -62.90 26.17 -26.11
CA LEU A 425 -63.90 26.32 -27.17
C LEU A 425 -65.12 25.41 -26.92
N ASN A 426 -64.89 24.16 -26.50
CA ASN A 426 -65.98 23.26 -26.11
C ASN A 426 -66.77 23.78 -24.89
N LYS A 427 -66.10 24.31 -23.86
CA LYS A 427 -66.79 24.94 -22.72
C LYS A 427 -67.70 26.10 -23.15
N ARG A 428 -67.24 26.94 -24.09
CA ARG A 428 -68.07 28.03 -24.63
C ARG A 428 -69.28 27.50 -25.38
N ARG A 429 -69.11 26.48 -26.22
CA ARG A 429 -70.21 25.83 -26.94
C ARG A 429 -71.23 25.21 -25.98
N GLU A 430 -70.79 24.55 -24.92
CA GLU A 430 -71.69 23.99 -23.90
C GLU A 430 -72.48 25.08 -23.18
N ALA A 431 -71.84 26.20 -22.84
CA ALA A 431 -72.51 27.35 -22.23
C ALA A 431 -73.56 27.97 -23.17
N GLU A 432 -73.24 28.14 -24.46
CA GLU A 432 -74.17 28.61 -25.48
C GLU A 432 -75.35 27.65 -25.68
N MET A 433 -75.08 26.34 -25.75
CA MET A 433 -76.12 25.30 -25.83
C MET A 433 -77.06 25.34 -24.62
N SER A 434 -76.52 25.54 -23.42
CA SER A 434 -77.34 25.69 -22.21
C SER A 434 -78.21 26.94 -22.26
N LYS A 435 -77.68 28.06 -22.77
CA LYS A 435 -78.44 29.30 -22.95
C LYS A 435 -79.57 29.13 -23.97
N LEU A 436 -79.27 28.58 -25.14
CA LEU A 436 -80.27 28.35 -26.20
C LEU A 436 -81.41 27.43 -25.74
N ARG A 437 -81.11 26.42 -24.90
CA ARG A 437 -82.15 25.57 -24.30
C ARG A 437 -83.09 26.36 -23.40
N ARG A 438 -82.57 27.27 -22.56
CA ARG A 438 -83.39 28.14 -21.70
C ARG A 438 -84.25 29.09 -22.54
N ASP A 439 -83.66 29.72 -23.55
CA ASP A 439 -84.37 30.64 -24.45
C ASP A 439 -85.52 29.90 -25.20
N LEU A 440 -85.30 28.65 -25.61
CA LEU A 440 -86.31 27.80 -26.23
C LEU A 440 -87.46 27.44 -25.27
N GLU A 441 -87.14 27.06 -24.02
CA GLU A 441 -88.13 26.77 -22.98
C GLU A 441 -88.98 28.01 -22.68
N GLU A 442 -88.37 29.19 -22.58
CA GLU A 442 -89.07 30.46 -22.37
C GLU A 442 -89.98 30.83 -23.55
N SER A 443 -89.50 30.66 -24.79
CA SER A 443 -90.31 30.86 -26.00
C SER A 443 -91.51 29.90 -26.05
N ASN A 444 -91.32 28.62 -25.68
CA ASN A 444 -92.41 27.64 -25.64
C ASN A 444 -93.45 28.02 -24.58
N LEU A 445 -93.02 28.44 -23.38
CA LEU A 445 -93.91 28.92 -22.32
C LEU A 445 -94.74 30.13 -22.80
N ASN A 446 -94.10 31.10 -23.45
CA ASN A 446 -94.78 32.26 -24.02
C ASN A 446 -95.79 31.86 -25.10
N HIS A 447 -95.43 30.90 -25.95
CA HIS A 447 -96.35 30.37 -26.97
C HIS A 447 -97.56 29.66 -26.35
N GLU A 448 -97.36 28.82 -25.33
CA GLU A 448 -98.45 28.16 -24.59
C GLU A 448 -99.38 29.17 -23.92
N GLN A 449 -98.83 30.22 -23.30
CA GLN A 449 -99.62 31.30 -22.72
C GLN A 449 -100.44 32.03 -23.79
N ALA A 450 -99.85 32.36 -24.94
CA ALA A 450 -100.54 33.00 -26.05
C ALA A 450 -101.66 32.12 -26.62
N MET A 451 -101.41 30.82 -26.79
CA MET A 451 -102.40 29.86 -27.26
C MET A 451 -103.55 29.67 -26.27
N SER A 452 -103.25 29.66 -24.97
CA SER A 452 -104.27 29.64 -23.90
C SER A 452 -105.15 30.89 -23.94
N ALA A 453 -104.54 32.08 -24.08
CA ALA A 453 -105.27 33.34 -24.22
C ALA A 453 -106.17 33.38 -25.47
N LEU A 454 -105.70 32.84 -26.61
CA LEU A 454 -106.50 32.73 -27.84
C LEU A 454 -107.67 31.76 -27.68
N ARG A 455 -107.45 30.59 -27.05
CA ARG A 455 -108.53 29.63 -26.74
C ARG A 455 -109.59 30.26 -25.85
N LYS A 456 -109.18 31.04 -24.85
CA LYS A 456 -110.11 31.77 -23.98
C LYS A 456 -110.95 32.78 -24.78
N LYS A 457 -110.30 33.64 -25.59
CA LYS A 457 -111.01 34.59 -26.47
C LYS A 457 -111.98 33.88 -27.43
N HIS A 458 -111.57 32.77 -28.02
CA HIS A 458 -112.44 32.00 -28.91
C HIS A 458 -113.67 31.46 -28.18
N ASN A 459 -113.49 30.90 -26.99
CA ASN A 459 -114.60 30.43 -26.16
C ASN A 459 -115.55 31.57 -25.77
N ASP A 460 -115.01 32.74 -25.42
CA ASP A 460 -115.80 33.93 -25.09
C ASP A 460 -116.67 34.38 -26.30
N VAL A 461 -116.09 34.40 -27.51
CA VAL A 461 -116.83 34.73 -28.76
C VAL A 461 -117.89 33.68 -29.10
N VAL A 462 -117.58 32.39 -28.92
CA VAL A 462 -118.56 31.30 -29.14
C VAL A 462 -119.72 31.41 -28.16
N ALA A 463 -119.47 31.79 -26.91
CA ALA A 463 -120.52 32.04 -25.93
C ALA A 463 -121.42 33.22 -26.34
N GLU A 464 -120.84 34.35 -26.77
CA GLU A 464 -121.60 35.50 -27.29
C GLU A 464 -122.46 35.13 -28.50
N LEU A 465 -121.91 34.38 -29.47
CA LEU A 465 -122.66 33.92 -30.64
C LEU A 465 -123.80 32.96 -30.26
N SER A 466 -123.56 32.08 -29.29
CA SER A 466 -124.61 31.17 -28.78
C SER A 466 -125.75 31.95 -28.13
N GLU A 467 -125.42 33.00 -27.38
CA GLU A 467 -126.42 33.89 -26.76
C GLU A 467 -127.22 34.68 -27.82
N GLN A 468 -126.57 35.13 -28.91
CA GLN A 468 -127.26 35.72 -30.06
C GLN A 468 -128.20 34.74 -30.77
N VAL A 469 -127.79 33.48 -30.95
CA VAL A 469 -128.65 32.43 -31.53
C VAL A 469 -129.87 32.17 -30.64
N ASP A 470 -129.70 32.14 -29.33
CA ASP A 470 -130.81 31.99 -28.38
C ASP A 470 -131.77 33.18 -28.43
N GLN A 471 -131.26 34.41 -28.54
CA GLN A 471 -132.09 35.61 -28.72
C GLN A 471 -132.89 35.56 -30.02
N LEU A 472 -132.26 35.17 -31.13
CA LEU A 472 -132.93 35.00 -32.43
C LEU A 472 -133.96 33.87 -32.41
N THR A 473 -133.68 32.77 -31.71
CA THR A 473 -134.61 31.64 -31.56
C THR A 473 -135.83 32.05 -30.75
N LYS A 474 -135.64 32.82 -29.66
CA LYS A 474 -136.74 33.42 -28.89
C LYS A 474 -137.54 34.43 -29.73
N ALA A 475 -136.88 35.25 -30.54
CA ALA A 475 -137.54 36.18 -31.46
C ALA A 475 -138.36 35.45 -32.54
N LYS A 476 -137.83 34.34 -33.09
CA LYS A 476 -138.54 33.47 -34.03
C LYS A 476 -139.75 32.81 -33.39
N GLN A 477 -139.63 32.30 -32.16
CA GLN A 477 -140.77 31.75 -31.41
C GLN A 477 -141.87 32.80 -31.16
N ARG A 478 -141.50 34.06 -30.90
CA ARG A 478 -142.47 35.16 -30.81
C ARG A 478 -143.17 35.45 -32.14
N TYR A 479 -142.47 35.35 -33.26
CA TYR A 479 -143.04 35.54 -34.60
C TYR A 479 -144.00 34.42 -35.02
N VAL A 480 -143.74 33.18 -34.58
CA VAL A 480 -144.62 32.01 -34.85
C VAL A 480 -145.90 32.03 -34.00
N LEU A 481 -145.97 32.86 -32.94
CA LEU A 481 -147.18 33.04 -32.13
C LEU A 481 -148.13 34.14 -32.67
N TYR A 482 -147.72 34.88 -33.69
CA TYR A 482 -148.49 35.99 -34.29
C TYR A 482 -148.99 35.73 -35.72
N ASN A 483 -148.70 34.55 -36.28
CA ASN A 483 -149.31 33.98 -37.48
C ASN A 483 -149.89 32.61 -37.11
#